data_AF-A0A1G1KUA5-F1
#
_entry.id   AF-A0A1G1KUA5-F1
#
_cell.length_a   1.000
_cell.length_b   1.000
_cell.length_c   1.000
_cell.angle_alpha   90.00
_cell.angle_beta   90.00
_cell.angle_gamma   90.00
#
_symmetry.space_group_name_H-M   'P 1'
#
loop_
_entity.id
_entity.type
_entity.pdbx_description
1 polymer ?
#
loop_
_entity_poly.entity_id
_entity_poly.type
_entity_poly.pdbx_seq_one_letter_code
_entity_poly.pdbx_strand_id
1 'polypeptide(L)'
;MNRRTLKFYRHPVQKKYLRLVLFAMICPTLLVTSCLYYLIWQTVAYELAIPELITESLFPAFAQVNLILLVGVPVIFILVFIFAVRLAHRFAGPLYRIESELDNIIETKNFKKPIHIRQKDALHSLVSKINQLLVLIDQKPH
;
A
#
# COMPACT_ATOMS: atom_id res chain seq x y z
N MET A 1 -3.87 -31.03 -11.24
CA MET A 1 -3.14 -30.58 -10.02
C MET A 1 -2.88 -29.09 -10.12
N ASN A 2 -3.39 -28.32 -9.15
CA ASN A 2 -3.73 -26.90 -9.25
C ASN A 2 -2.49 -25.99 -9.11
N ARG A 3 -1.96 -25.43 -10.21
CA ARG A 3 -0.90 -24.40 -10.18
C ARG A 3 -1.46 -23.05 -9.71
N ARG A 4 -1.71 -22.91 -8.41
CA ARG A 4 -1.91 -21.60 -7.75
C ARG A 4 -0.54 -20.96 -7.51
N THR A 5 0.18 -20.64 -8.58
CA THR A 5 1.39 -19.82 -8.46
C THR A 5 0.98 -18.46 -7.92
N LEU A 6 1.62 -18.00 -6.84
CA LEU A 6 1.66 -16.61 -6.43
C LEU A 6 2.17 -15.77 -7.62
N LYS A 7 1.29 -15.44 -8.56
CA LYS A 7 1.59 -14.48 -9.62
C LYS A 7 1.59 -13.13 -8.93
N PHE A 8 2.77 -12.73 -8.46
CA PHE A 8 3.16 -11.34 -8.31
C PHE A 8 3.07 -10.71 -9.70
N TYR A 9 1.84 -10.50 -10.17
CA TYR A 9 1.58 -10.03 -11.52
C TYR A 9 1.88 -8.54 -11.51
N ARG A 10 2.84 -8.15 -12.34
CA ARG A 10 3.40 -6.80 -12.48
C ARG A 10 2.35 -5.84 -13.06
N HIS A 11 1.23 -5.64 -12.39
CA HIS A 11 0.31 -4.59 -12.80
C HIS A 11 0.99 -3.24 -12.53
N PRO A 12 1.10 -2.33 -13.53
CA PRO A 12 1.77 -1.04 -13.35
C PRO A 12 1.14 -0.25 -12.20
N VAL A 13 -0.17 -0.42 -12.01
CA VAL A 13 -0.94 0.13 -10.90
C VAL A 13 -0.42 -0.38 -9.54
N GLN A 14 -0.23 -1.69 -9.34
CA GLN A 14 0.31 -2.23 -8.09
C GLN A 14 1.68 -1.62 -7.74
N LYS A 15 2.59 -1.53 -8.73
CA LYS A 15 3.92 -0.92 -8.52
C LYS A 15 3.83 0.59 -8.22
N LYS A 16 2.89 1.30 -8.84
CA LYS A 16 2.66 2.74 -8.58
C LYS A 16 2.14 2.97 -7.17
N TYR A 17 1.13 2.20 -6.73
CA TYR A 17 0.59 2.27 -5.38
C TYR A 17 1.62 1.86 -4.32
N LEU A 18 2.35 0.76 -4.53
CA LEU A 18 3.33 0.31 -3.55
C LEU A 18 4.49 1.30 -3.40
N ARG A 19 4.95 1.91 -4.50
CA ARG A 19 5.93 3.02 -4.44
C ARG A 19 5.37 4.22 -3.70
N LEU A 20 4.13 4.62 -3.98
CA LEU A 20 3.49 5.74 -3.27
C LEU A 20 3.45 5.49 -1.76
N VAL A 21 3.05 4.28 -1.34
CA VAL A 21 3.02 3.90 0.08
C VAL A 21 4.42 3.91 0.68
N LEU A 22 5.42 3.35 0.00
CA LEU A 22 6.81 3.38 0.49
C LEU A 22 7.33 4.81 0.68
N PHE A 23 7.07 5.71 -0.28
CA PHE A 23 7.41 7.13 -0.13
C PHE A 23 6.66 7.78 1.03
N ALA A 24 5.36 7.50 1.17
CA ALA A 24 4.54 8.00 2.27
C ALA A 24 4.97 7.46 3.64
N MET A 25 5.71 6.35 3.70
CA MET A 25 6.28 5.83 4.94
C MET A 25 7.66 6.45 5.22
N ILE A 26 8.54 6.51 4.21
CA ILE A 26 9.92 6.96 4.36
C ILE A 26 9.99 8.48 4.59
N CYS A 27 9.30 9.28 3.78
CA CYS A 27 9.42 10.74 3.85
C CYS A 27 9.02 11.32 5.22
N PRO A 28 7.85 10.97 5.80
CA PRO A 28 7.50 11.47 7.12
C PRO A 28 8.41 10.91 8.22
N THR A 29 8.83 9.65 8.11
CA THR A 29 9.73 9.05 9.11
C THR A 29 11.08 9.77 9.13
N LEU A 30 11.65 10.06 7.97
CA LEU A 30 12.89 10.83 7.87
C LEU A 30 12.71 12.25 8.41
N LEU A 31 11.59 12.91 8.09
CA LEU A 31 11.29 14.26 8.58
C LEU A 31 11.18 14.28 10.11
N VAL A 32 10.37 13.39 10.70
CA VAL A 32 10.19 13.30 12.15
C VAL A 32 11.49 12.95 12.85
N THR A 33 12.25 11.99 12.31
CA THR A 33 13.56 11.62 12.85
C THR A 33 14.51 12.82 12.82
N SER A 34 14.58 13.53 11.69
CA SER A 34 15.43 14.72 11.54
C SER A 34 15.03 15.83 12.51
N CYS A 35 13.74 16.09 12.70
CA CYS A 35 13.24 17.04 13.69
C CYS A 35 13.63 16.64 15.12
N LEU A 36 13.49 15.35 15.48
CA LEU A 36 13.91 14.85 16.78
C LEU A 36 15.40 15.06 17.02
N TYR A 37 16.26 14.68 16.08
CA TYR A 37 17.71 14.87 16.21
C TYR A 37 18.11 16.34 16.25
N TYR A 38 17.43 17.20 15.47
CA TYR A 38 17.64 18.64 15.54
C TYR A 38 17.31 19.20 16.93
N LEU A 39 16.17 18.80 17.50
CA LEU A 39 15.78 19.22 18.86
C LEU A 39 16.77 18.72 19.92
N ILE A 40 17.19 17.46 19.84
CA ILE A 40 18.20 16.89 20.75
C ILE A 40 19.49 17.70 20.68
N TRP A 41 19.98 17.99 19.46
CA TRP A 41 21.19 18.78 19.27
C TRP A 41 21.06 20.19 19.83
N GLN A 42 19.91 20.84 19.61
CA GLN A 42 19.62 22.16 20.14
C GLN A 42 19.61 22.18 21.67
N THR A 43 18.96 21.19 22.30
CA THR A 43 18.93 21.04 23.76
C THR A 43 20.33 20.80 24.32
N VAL A 44 21.10 19.90 23.71
CA VAL A 44 22.49 19.64 24.14
C VAL A 44 23.32 20.92 24.03
N ALA A 45 23.23 21.67 22.92
CA ALA A 45 23.98 22.91 22.74
C ALA A 45 23.62 24.01 23.76
N TYR A 46 22.35 24.07 24.18
CA TYR A 46 21.87 25.02 25.20
C TYR A 46 22.34 24.63 26.61
N GLU A 47 22.32 23.34 26.94
CA GLU A 47 22.67 22.80 28.26
C GLU A 47 24.18 22.57 28.47
N LEU A 48 25.04 22.94 27.51
CA LEU A 48 26.51 22.87 27.63
C LEU A 48 27.08 23.66 28.83
N ALA A 49 26.28 24.49 29.49
CA ALA A 49 26.64 25.17 30.74
C ALA A 49 26.64 24.25 31.98
N ILE A 50 25.99 23.07 31.94
CA ILE A 50 25.88 22.14 33.07
C ILE A 50 26.11 20.69 32.59
N PRO A 51 27.37 20.19 32.63
CA PRO A 51 27.73 18.87 32.10
C PRO A 51 27.02 17.69 32.76
N GLU A 52 26.67 17.80 34.05
CA GLU A 52 26.10 16.73 34.86
C GLU A 52 24.68 16.33 34.41
N LEU A 53 23.86 17.28 33.95
CA LEU A 53 22.51 17.01 33.45
C LEU A 53 22.52 16.21 32.14
N ILE A 54 23.53 16.43 31.30
CA ILE A 54 23.67 15.80 29.98
C ILE A 54 23.96 14.30 30.15
N THR A 55 24.90 13.95 31.01
CA THR A 55 25.36 12.56 31.21
C THR A 55 24.32 11.69 31.92
N GLU A 56 23.66 12.24 32.94
CA GLU A 56 22.75 11.46 33.80
C GLU A 56 21.36 11.26 33.19
N SER A 57 20.87 12.20 32.36
CA SER A 57 19.47 12.17 31.89
C SER A 57 19.32 12.10 30.37
N LEU A 58 20.15 12.83 29.61
CA LEU A 58 20.02 12.97 28.16
C LEU A 58 20.54 11.75 27.40
N PHE A 59 21.73 11.24 27.75
CA PHE A 59 22.30 10.04 27.12
C PHE A 59 21.45 8.77 27.27
N PRO A 60 20.94 8.41 28.47
CA PRO A 60 20.10 7.22 28.61
C PRO A 60 18.76 7.38 27.89
N ALA A 61 18.14 8.57 27.93
CA ALA A 61 16.91 8.84 27.18
C ALA A 61 17.15 8.72 25.66
N PHE A 62 18.27 9.25 25.16
CA PHE A 62 18.66 9.13 23.76
C PHE A 62 18.87 7.67 23.32
N ALA A 63 19.56 6.87 24.13
CA ALA A 63 19.77 5.46 23.85
C ALA A 63 18.43 4.68 23.80
N GLN A 64 17.52 4.98 24.72
CA GLN A 64 16.17 4.38 24.72
C GLN A 64 15.37 4.78 23.48
N VAL A 65 15.36 6.06 23.10
CA VAL A 65 14.68 6.53 21.88
C VAL A 65 15.25 5.85 20.64
N ASN A 66 16.57 5.75 20.52
CA ASN A 66 17.21 5.07 19.39
C ASN A 66 16.85 3.58 19.33
N LEU A 67 16.81 2.89 20.47
CA LEU A 67 16.41 1.48 20.52
C LEU A 67 14.94 1.32 20.08
N ILE A 68 14.05 2.18 20.57
CA ILE A 68 12.64 2.18 20.18
C ILE A 68 12.50 2.47 18.68
N LEU A 69 13.25 3.43 18.12
CA LEU A 69 13.22 3.72 16.69
C LEU A 69 13.78 2.55 15.87
N LEU A 70 14.90 1.98 16.29
CA LEU A 70 15.58 0.88 15.61
C LEU A 70 14.70 -0.38 15.51
N VAL A 71 13.90 -0.68 16.53
CA VAL A 71 13.01 -1.85 16.54
C VAL A 71 11.60 -1.50 16.05
N GLY A 72 11.04 -0.40 16.54
CA GLY A 72 9.67 0.02 16.27
C GLY A 72 9.42 0.43 14.83
N VAL A 73 10.35 1.19 14.21
CA VAL A 73 10.19 1.65 12.82
C VAL A 73 10.14 0.46 11.86
N PRO A 74 11.08 -0.52 11.87
CA PRO A 74 10.99 -1.69 11.01
C PRO A 74 9.72 -2.53 11.23
N VAL A 75 9.30 -2.72 12.48
CA VAL A 75 8.08 -3.51 12.78
C VAL A 75 6.85 -2.85 12.17
N ILE A 76 6.66 -1.54 12.39
CA ILE A 76 5.55 -0.79 11.80
C ILE A 76 5.66 -0.80 10.28
N PHE A 77 6.86 -0.65 9.72
CA PHE A 77 7.09 -0.67 8.29
C PHE A 77 6.66 -1.99 7.66
N ILE A 78 7.07 -3.11 8.26
CA ILE A 78 6.70 -4.46 7.80
C ILE A 78 5.18 -4.64 7.86
N LEU A 79 4.53 -4.25 8.95
CA LEU A 79 3.08 -4.36 9.11
C LEU A 79 2.35 -3.56 8.03
N VAL A 80 2.66 -2.27 7.88
CA VAL A 80 2.04 -1.39 6.88
C VAL A 80 2.30 -1.92 5.47
N PHE A 81 3.52 -2.39 5.18
CA PHE A 81 3.85 -2.96 3.87
C PHE A 81 3.02 -4.22 3.56
N ILE A 82 2.84 -5.12 4.52
CA ILE A 82 1.99 -6.31 4.36
C ILE A 82 0.54 -5.89 4.05
N PHE A 83 0.00 -4.92 4.79
CA PHE A 83 -1.35 -4.40 4.54
C PHE A 83 -1.46 -3.76 3.15
N ALA A 84 -0.49 -2.93 2.76
CA ALA A 84 -0.45 -2.28 1.46
C ALA A 84 -0.40 -3.28 0.31
N VAL A 85 0.44 -4.32 0.41
CA VAL A 85 0.51 -5.41 -0.59
C VAL A 85 -0.83 -6.14 -0.69
N ARG A 86 -1.45 -6.49 0.44
CA ARG A 86 -2.77 -7.14 0.44
C ARG A 86 -3.84 -6.27 -0.22
N LEU A 87 -3.86 -4.98 0.11
CA LEU A 87 -4.82 -4.05 -0.48
C LEU A 87 -4.58 -3.92 -1.98
N ALA A 88 -3.34 -3.74 -2.41
CA ALA A 88 -2.99 -3.65 -3.82
C ALA A 88 -3.40 -4.89 -4.61
N HIS A 89 -3.26 -6.10 -4.03
CA HIS A 89 -3.74 -7.32 -4.68
C HIS A 89 -5.27 -7.38 -4.80
N ARG A 90 -6.01 -6.93 -3.78
CA ARG A 90 -7.48 -6.86 -3.81
C ARG A 90 -8.02 -5.87 -4.85
N PHE A 91 -7.20 -4.90 -5.29
CA PHE A 91 -7.57 -3.93 -6.34
C PHE A 91 -7.03 -4.31 -7.72
N ALA A 92 -5.74 -4.63 -7.86
CA ALA A 92 -5.13 -4.92 -9.15
C ALA A 92 -5.59 -6.26 -9.75
N GLY A 93 -5.91 -7.23 -8.89
CA GLY A 93 -6.44 -8.53 -9.29
C GLY A 93 -7.76 -8.45 -10.05
N PRO A 94 -8.85 -7.89 -9.47
CA PRO A 94 -10.11 -7.75 -10.18
C PRO A 94 -10.01 -6.82 -11.39
N LEU A 95 -9.19 -5.76 -11.34
CA LEU A 95 -9.03 -4.83 -12.46
C LEU A 95 -8.51 -5.55 -13.71
N TYR A 96 -7.42 -6.31 -13.59
CA TYR A 96 -6.88 -7.11 -14.69
C TYR A 96 -7.90 -8.13 -15.22
N ARG A 97 -8.67 -8.74 -14.32
CA ARG A 97 -9.71 -9.69 -14.71
C ARG A 97 -10.83 -9.01 -15.50
N ILE A 98 -11.25 -7.82 -15.09
CA ILE A 98 -12.26 -7.03 -15.80
C ILE A 98 -11.77 -6.68 -17.20
N GLU A 99 -10.54 -6.18 -17.32
CA GLU A 99 -9.92 -5.86 -18.63
C GLU A 99 -9.89 -7.09 -19.53
N SER A 100 -9.36 -8.21 -19.04
CA SER A 100 -9.26 -9.44 -19.82
C SER A 100 -10.62 -10.03 -20.20
N GLU A 101 -11.63 -10.00 -19.31
CA GLU A 101 -12.97 -10.47 -19.64
C GLU A 101 -13.67 -9.54 -20.65
N LEU A 102 -13.46 -8.22 -20.56
CA LEU A 102 -13.94 -7.26 -21.55
C LEU A 102 -13.30 -7.46 -22.93
N ASP A 103 -11.98 -7.63 -23.00
CA ASP A 103 -11.27 -7.89 -24.26
C ASP A 103 -11.83 -9.16 -24.95
N ASN A 104 -12.03 -10.23 -24.18
CA ASN A 104 -12.65 -11.45 -24.70
C ASN A 104 -14.09 -11.22 -25.22
N ILE A 105 -14.89 -10.39 -24.53
CA ILE A 105 -16.25 -10.05 -24.98
C ILE A 105 -16.19 -9.25 -26.28
N ILE A 106 -15.26 -8.30 -26.38
CA ILE A 106 -15.07 -7.48 -27.58
C ILE A 106 -14.66 -8.34 -28.78
N GLU A 107 -13.72 -9.26 -28.59
CA GLU A 107 -13.23 -10.16 -29.65
C GLU A 107 -14.31 -11.17 -30.10
N THR A 108 -15.00 -11.79 -29.14
CA THR A 108 -15.99 -12.85 -29.44
C THR A 108 -17.39 -12.32 -29.75
N LYS A 109 -17.65 -11.03 -29.49
CA LYS A 109 -18.98 -10.40 -29.51
C LYS A 109 -20.03 -11.15 -28.68
N ASN A 110 -19.60 -11.91 -27.68
CA ASN A 110 -20.48 -12.70 -26.82
C ASN A 110 -20.81 -11.94 -25.54
N PHE A 111 -21.92 -11.22 -25.54
CA PHE A 111 -22.37 -10.41 -24.40
C PHE A 111 -23.12 -11.20 -23.31
N LYS A 112 -23.39 -12.50 -23.54
CA LYS A 112 -24.18 -13.34 -22.61
C LYS A 112 -23.42 -13.73 -21.35
N LYS A 113 -22.10 -13.60 -21.34
CA LYS A 113 -21.26 -14.03 -20.22
C LYS A 113 -21.04 -12.88 -19.22
N PRO A 114 -21.61 -12.95 -18.01
CA PRO A 114 -21.41 -11.91 -17.00
C PRO A 114 -19.99 -11.96 -16.40
N ILE A 115 -19.42 -10.78 -16.16
CA ILE A 115 -18.12 -10.62 -15.52
C ILE A 115 -18.23 -10.89 -14.02
N HIS A 116 -17.30 -11.68 -13.47
CA HIS A 116 -17.33 -12.08 -12.06
C HIS A 116 -15.97 -11.85 -11.38
N ILE A 117 -15.98 -11.21 -10.21
CA ILE A 117 -14.79 -11.01 -9.37
C ILE A 117 -14.97 -11.69 -8.01
N ARG A 118 -13.88 -11.92 -7.26
CA ARG A 118 -13.97 -12.65 -5.98
C ARG A 118 -14.65 -11.77 -4.93
N GLN A 119 -15.34 -12.38 -3.98
CA GLN A 119 -16.09 -11.66 -2.94
C GLN A 119 -15.21 -10.68 -2.14
N LYS A 120 -13.96 -11.06 -1.87
CA LYS A 120 -12.99 -10.22 -1.16
C LYS A 120 -12.34 -9.16 -2.05
N ASP A 121 -12.53 -9.17 -3.36
CA ASP A 121 -11.89 -8.19 -4.24
C ASP A 121 -12.66 -6.85 -4.21
N ALA A 122 -12.01 -5.77 -4.64
CA ALA A 122 -12.65 -4.47 -4.82
C ALA A 122 -13.38 -4.40 -6.18
N LEU A 123 -14.08 -3.29 -6.46
CA LEU A 123 -14.73 -2.97 -7.75
C LEU A 123 -16.05 -3.71 -8.06
N HIS A 124 -16.71 -4.33 -7.06
CA HIS A 124 -18.02 -4.98 -7.26
C HIS A 124 -19.07 -4.08 -7.91
N SER A 125 -19.14 -2.81 -7.51
CA SER A 125 -20.09 -1.85 -8.09
C SER A 125 -19.77 -1.51 -9.56
N LEU A 126 -18.50 -1.55 -9.97
CA LEU A 126 -18.13 -1.34 -11.37
C LEU A 126 -18.54 -2.56 -12.21
N VAL A 127 -18.21 -3.76 -11.72
CA VAL A 127 -18.58 -5.02 -12.36
C VAL A 127 -20.09 -5.15 -12.52
N SER A 128 -20.87 -4.75 -11.51
CA SER A 128 -22.34 -4.79 -11.58
C SER A 128 -22.89 -3.86 -12.67
N LYS A 129 -22.33 -2.64 -12.78
CA LYS A 129 -22.71 -1.67 -13.83
C LYS A 129 -22.32 -2.16 -15.23
N ILE A 130 -21.14 -2.76 -15.37
CA ILE A 130 -20.70 -3.37 -16.63
C ILE A 130 -21.65 -4.50 -17.03
N ASN A 131 -21.98 -5.40 -16.11
CA ASN A 131 -22.90 -6.51 -16.39
C ASN A 131 -24.29 -6.01 -16.80
N GLN A 132 -24.81 -4.96 -16.16
CA GLN A 132 -26.07 -4.33 -16.57
C GLN A 132 -25.99 -3.80 -18.01
N LEU A 133 -24.89 -3.15 -18.38
CA LEU A 133 -24.67 -2.65 -19.73
C LEU A 133 -24.57 -3.78 -20.77
N LEU A 134 -23.89 -4.88 -20.44
CA LEU A 134 -23.80 -6.06 -21.32
C LEU A 134 -25.18 -6.65 -21.62
N VAL A 135 -26.06 -6.72 -20.62
CA VAL A 135 -27.45 -7.18 -20.80
C VAL A 135 -28.23 -6.27 -21.74
N LEU A 136 -28.08 -4.94 -21.60
CA LEU A 136 -28.75 -3.98 -22.49
C LEU A 136 -28.27 -4.08 -23.93
N ILE A 137 -26.99 -4.36 -24.14
CA ILE A 137 -26.40 -4.53 -25.48
C ILE A 137 -26.89 -5.83 -26.12
N ASP A 138 -26.94 -6.94 -25.37
CA ASP A 138 -27.44 -8.23 -25.86
C ASP A 138 -28.92 -8.17 -26.28
N GLN A 139 -29.71 -7.31 -25.64
CA GLN A 139 -31.13 -7.11 -25.95
C GLN A 139 -31.41 -6.19 -27.14
N LYS A 140 -30.41 -5.43 -27.62
CA LYS A 140 -30.60 -4.51 -28.75
C LYS A 140 -30.59 -5.32 -30.06
N PRO A 141 -31.67 -5.36 -30.85
CA PRO A 141 -31.65 -6.04 -32.13
C PRO A 141 -30.63 -5.33 -33.03
N HIS A 142 -29.72 -6.11 -33.61
CA HIS A 142 -28.76 -5.66 -34.62
C HIS A 142 -29.47 -5.08 -35.84
#